data_AF-A0A5P9HNK8-F1
#
_entry.id   AF-A0A5P9HNK8-F1
#
_cell.length_a   1.000
_cell.length_b   1.000
_cell.length_c   1.000
_cell.angle_alpha   90.00
_cell.angle_beta   90.00
_cell.angle_gamma   90.00
#
_symmetry.space_group_name_H-M   'P 1'
#
loop_
_entity.id
_entity.type
_entity.pdbx_description
1 polymer ?
#
loop_
_entity_poly.entity_id
_entity_poly.type
_entity_poly.pdbx_seq_one_letter_code
_entity_poly.pdbx_strand_id
1 'polypeptide(L)'
;METCKSCACHYFKDAKKGISFLLILDGSNEPLSLGQTERPTELSFVCFKDNCCVTFSYLTAEREVQLVILNCEEIAVVIPLD
;
A
#
# COMPACT_ATOMS: atom_id res chain seq x y z
N MET A 1 18.84 3.53 13.71
CA MET A 1 17.77 4.10 12.86
C MET A 1 17.89 3.42 11.53
N GLU A 2 16.97 2.50 11.22
CA GLU A 2 16.91 1.93 9.87
C GLU A 2 16.49 3.05 8.91
N THR A 3 17.32 3.31 7.92
CA THR A 3 17.00 4.29 6.88
C THR A 3 16.21 3.55 5.80
N CYS A 4 14.90 3.83 5.69
CA CYS A 4 14.08 3.30 4.59
C CYS A 4 14.57 3.89 3.27
N LYS A 5 15.13 3.05 2.39
CA LYS A 5 15.83 3.52 1.17
C LYS A 5 15.06 3.29 -0.13
N SER A 6 13.97 2.53 -0.11
CA SER A 6 13.22 2.24 -1.34
C SER A 6 12.54 3.50 -1.90
N CYS A 7 12.36 3.54 -3.23
CA CYS A 7 11.62 4.60 -3.90
C CYS A 7 10.18 4.70 -3.37
N ALA A 8 9.54 3.56 -3.10
CA ALA A 8 8.21 3.52 -2.51
C ALA A 8 8.17 4.15 -1.10
N CYS A 9 9.19 3.91 -0.27
CA CYS A 9 9.28 4.55 1.04
C CYS A 9 9.40 6.08 0.94
N HIS A 10 10.19 6.61 0.00
CA HIS A 10 10.24 8.05 -0.24
C HIS A 10 8.90 8.60 -0.72
N TYR A 11 8.24 7.91 -1.64
CA TYR A 11 6.91 8.29 -2.12
C TYR A 11 5.90 8.40 -0.97
N PHE A 12 5.81 7.39 -0.09
CA PHE A 12 4.81 7.38 0.98
C PHE A 12 5.12 8.32 2.15
N LYS A 13 6.37 8.77 2.34
CA LYS A 13 6.69 9.82 3.31
C LYS A 13 5.98 11.15 2.99
N ASP A 14 5.83 11.45 1.70
CA ASP A 14 5.24 12.70 1.21
C ASP A 14 3.80 12.54 0.70
N ALA A 15 3.24 11.32 0.73
CA ALA A 15 1.90 11.03 0.25
C ALA A 15 0.81 11.72 1.10
N LYS A 16 -0.27 12.17 0.44
CA LYS A 16 -1.45 12.71 1.12
C LYS A 16 -2.40 11.60 1.51
N LYS A 17 -3.02 11.72 2.69
CA LYS A 17 -4.05 10.79 3.18
C LYS A 17 -5.22 10.72 2.20
N GLY A 18 -5.77 9.52 2.02
CA GLY A 18 -6.93 9.27 1.18
C GLY A 18 -6.65 9.12 -0.31
N ILE A 19 -5.41 9.31 -0.78
CA ILE A 19 -5.05 8.94 -2.15
C ILE A 19 -5.09 7.41 -2.26
N SER A 20 -5.74 6.92 -3.31
CA SER A 20 -5.88 5.50 -3.61
C SER A 20 -4.81 4.98 -4.58
N PHE A 21 -4.43 3.73 -4.39
CA PHE A 21 -3.38 3.06 -5.16
C PHE A 21 -3.74 1.59 -5.41
N LEU A 22 -3.19 1.04 -6.49
CA LEU A 22 -2.85 -0.38 -6.56
C LEU A 22 -1.35 -0.52 -6.27
N LEU A 23 -0.97 -1.59 -5.56
CA LEU A 23 0.41 -1.89 -5.23
C LEU A 23 0.83 -3.19 -5.88
N ILE A 24 2.07 -3.27 -6.37
CA ILE A 24 2.71 -4.54 -6.74
C ILE A 24 3.85 -4.76 -5.74
N LEU A 25 3.88 -5.94 -5.12
CA LEU A 25 4.94 -6.32 -4.18
C LEU A 25 6.13 -6.94 -4.91
N ASP A 26 7.31 -6.84 -4.31
CA ASP A 26 8.53 -7.48 -4.80
C ASP A 26 8.32 -8.99 -4.97
N GLY A 27 8.72 -9.51 -6.13
CA GLY A 27 8.51 -10.90 -6.51
C GLY A 27 7.14 -11.21 -7.11
N SER A 28 6.23 -10.23 -7.19
CA SER A 28 4.96 -10.34 -7.92
C SER A 28 5.01 -9.56 -9.25
N ASN A 29 4.26 -10.04 -10.24
CA ASN A 29 3.96 -9.32 -11.48
C ASN A 29 2.50 -8.82 -11.53
N GLU A 30 1.72 -9.08 -10.48
CA GLU A 30 0.30 -8.73 -10.37
C GLU A 30 0.05 -7.79 -9.18
N PRO A 31 -0.97 -6.91 -9.28
CA PRO A 31 -1.43 -6.10 -8.17
C PRO A 31 -1.84 -6.93 -6.95
N LEU A 32 -1.56 -6.39 -5.76
CA LEU A 32 -1.93 -6.98 -4.49
C LEU A 32 -3.46 -7.18 -4.41
N SER A 33 -3.86 -8.42 -4.17
CA SER A 33 -5.24 -8.80 -3.91
C SER A 33 -5.36 -9.28 -2.46
N LEU A 34 -6.11 -8.55 -1.65
CA LEU A 34 -6.39 -8.84 -0.25
C LEU A 34 -7.82 -9.34 -0.09
N GLY A 35 -7.99 -10.31 0.81
CA GLY A 35 -9.24 -11.06 0.92
C GLY A 35 -9.37 -12.11 -0.19
N GLN A 36 -10.39 -12.95 -0.12
CA GLN A 36 -10.64 -13.99 -1.13
C GLN A 36 -11.27 -13.39 -2.38
N THR A 37 -10.60 -12.42 -3.01
CA THR A 37 -11.09 -11.71 -4.20
C THR A 37 -10.16 -11.91 -5.38
N GLU A 38 -10.71 -12.16 -6.57
CA GLU A 38 -9.93 -12.23 -7.82
C GLU A 38 -9.58 -10.85 -8.41
N ARG A 39 -9.89 -9.76 -7.70
CA ARG A 39 -9.67 -8.39 -8.16
C ARG A 39 -8.56 -7.71 -7.36
N PRO A 40 -7.75 -6.85 -8.01
CA PRO A 40 -6.82 -5.96 -7.32
C PRO A 40 -7.51 -5.18 -6.20
N THR A 41 -6.85 -5.07 -5.05
CA THR A 41 -7.34 -4.28 -3.93
C THR A 41 -6.92 -2.83 -4.09
N GLU A 42 -7.92 -1.96 -4.18
CA GLU A 42 -7.71 -0.51 -4.05
C GLU A 42 -7.39 -0.16 -2.59
N LEU A 43 -6.22 0.46 -2.40
CA LEU A 43 -5.67 0.81 -1.11
C LEU A 43 -5.59 2.32 -0.98
N SER A 44 -6.28 2.89 0.01
CA SER A 44 -6.17 4.31 0.33
C SER A 44 -5.13 4.54 1.41
N PHE A 45 -4.19 5.47 1.16
CA PHE A 45 -3.11 5.77 2.10
C PHE A 45 -3.63 6.42 3.39
N VAL A 46 -3.17 5.91 4.53
CA VAL A 46 -3.53 6.41 5.87
C VAL A 46 -2.35 7.14 6.51
N CYS A 47 -1.19 6.48 6.61
CA CYS A 47 0.04 7.08 7.14
C CYS A 47 1.30 6.26 6.86
N PHE A 48 2.45 6.95 6.89
CA PHE A 48 3.80 6.38 6.95
C PHE A 48 4.34 6.45 8.39
N LYS A 49 5.06 5.43 8.85
CA LYS A 49 5.73 5.38 10.14
C LYS A 49 7.26 5.28 9.95
N ASP A 50 8.03 5.81 10.90
CA ASP A 50 9.51 5.91 10.82
C ASP A 50 10.26 4.57 10.75
N ASN A 51 9.56 3.43 10.82
CA ASN A 51 10.08 2.07 10.69
C ASN A 51 9.77 1.43 9.33
N CYS A 52 9.63 2.24 8.28
CA CYS A 52 9.29 1.80 6.91
C CYS A 52 7.91 1.15 6.77
N CYS A 53 7.07 1.21 7.81
CA CYS A 53 5.71 0.71 7.71
C CYS A 53 4.78 1.77 7.12
N VAL A 54 3.97 1.34 6.16
CA VAL A 54 2.89 2.14 5.59
C VAL A 54 1.57 1.48 5.91
N THR A 55 0.63 2.27 6.40
CA THR A 55 -0.74 1.84 6.69
C THR A 55 -1.66 2.28 5.56
N PHE A 56 -2.43 1.34 5.04
CA PHE A 56 -3.48 1.57 4.06
C PHE A 56 -4.83 1.10 4.62
N SER A 57 -5.91 1.73 4.15
CA SER A 57 -7.26 1.21 4.30
C SER A 57 -7.76 0.63 3.00
N TYR A 58 -8.60 -0.39 3.06
CA TYR A 58 -9.31 -0.95 1.92
C TYR A 58 -10.71 -1.40 2.31
N LEU A 59 -11.58 -1.60 1.32
CA LEU A 59 -12.93 -2.10 1.51
C LEU A 59 -12.98 -3.60 1.20
N THR A 60 -13.54 -4.40 2.10
CA THR A 60 -13.75 -5.84 1.87
C THR A 60 -14.94 -6.08 0.93
N ALA A 61 -15.13 -7.34 0.52
CA ALA A 61 -16.29 -7.75 -0.28
C ALA A 61 -17.63 -7.47 0.45
N GLU A 62 -17.62 -7.53 1.78
CA GLU A 62 -18.75 -7.26 2.67
C GLU A 62 -18.99 -5.77 2.92
N ARG A 63 -18.22 -4.88 2.26
CA ARG A 63 -18.24 -3.43 2.44
C ARG A 63 -17.80 -2.96 3.83
N GLU A 64 -16.88 -3.70 4.46
CA GLU A 64 -16.25 -3.29 5.70
C GLU A 64 -14.90 -2.64 5.44
N VAL A 65 -14.58 -1.58 6.17
CA VAL A 65 -13.27 -0.93 6.09
C VAL A 65 -12.28 -1.71 6.94
N GLN A 66 -11.20 -2.16 6.33
CA GLN A 66 -10.10 -2.86 6.98
C GLN A 66 -8.79 -2.10 6.79
N LEU A 67 -7.79 -2.40 7.63
CA LEU A 67 -6.45 -1.84 7.55
C LEU A 67 -5.44 -2.92 7.20
N VAL A 68 -4.45 -2.56 6.38
CA VAL A 68 -3.27 -3.37 6.13
C VAL A 68 -2.02 -2.53 6.39
N ILE A 69 -1.01 -3.15 6.98
CA ILE A 69 0.29 -2.55 7.23
C ILE A 69 1.30 -3.31 6.38
N LEU A 70 2.03 -2.59 5.53
CA LEU A 70 3.05 -3.15 4.66
C LEU A 70 4.40 -2.50 4.96
N ASN A 71 5.48 -3.26 4.77
CA ASN A 71 6.80 -2.67 4.67
C ASN A 71 6.94 -2.03 3.28
N CYS A 72 7.19 -0.72 3.21
CA CYS A 72 7.37 -0.04 1.93
C CYS A 72 8.61 -0.48 1.16
N GLU A 73 9.54 -1.17 1.81
CA GLU A 73 10.69 -1.77 1.12
C GLU A 73 10.30 -3.01 0.29
N GLU A 74 9.12 -3.59 0.52
CA GLU A 74 8.59 -4.72 -0.25
C GLU A 74 7.67 -4.27 -1.40
N ILE A 75 7.47 -2.96 -1.59
CA ILE A 75 6.62 -2.41 -2.64
C ILE A 75 7.48 -2.10 -3.87
N ALA A 76 7.29 -2.89 -4.93
CA ALA A 76 7.98 -2.74 -6.21
C ALA A 76 7.41 -1.56 -7.03
N VAL A 77 6.08 -1.46 -7.09
CA VAL A 77 5.36 -0.48 -7.93
C VAL A 77 4.18 0.10 -7.17
N VAL A 78 3.99 1.41 -7.32
CA VAL A 78 2.81 2.16 -6.87
C VAL A 78 2.07 2.67 -8.11
N ILE A 79 0.81 2.29 -8.27
CA ILE A 79 -0.05 2.72 -9.38
C ILE A 79 -1.14 3.64 -8.80
N PRO A 80 -1.05 4.97 -8.99
CA PRO A 80 -2.09 5.90 -8.55
C PRO A 80 -3.43 5.64 -9.24
N LEU A 81 -4.52 5.75 -8.48
CA LEU A 81 -5.89 5.76 -8.99
C LEU A 81 -6.43 7.19 -8.79
N ASP A 82 -6.52 7.95 -9.88
CA ASP A 82 -6.99 9.35 -9.90
C ASP A 82 -8.45 9.50 -9.46
#